data_AF-A0A812RP19-F1
#
_entry.id   AF-A0A812RP19-F1
#
_cell.length_a   1.000
_cell.length_b   1.000
_cell.length_c   1.000
_cell.angle_alpha   90.00
_cell.angle_beta   90.00
_cell.angle_gamma   90.00
#
_symmetry.space_group_name_H-M   'P 1'
#
loop_
_entity.id
_entity.type
_entity.pdbx_description
1 polymer ?
#
loop_
_entity_poly.entity_id
_entity_poly.type
_entity_poly.pdbx_seq_one_letter_code
_entity_poly.pdbx_strand_id
1 'polypeptide(L)' 'MRMRGVLKLLLNTPVFPTTRYEMVGQKSVRFVGVDAEAQDGTKSEEVSFSAFRLNLHSSDQQGKFLAVLRDAADGAKD' A
#
# COMPACT_ATOMS: atom_id res chain seq x y z
N MET A 1 4.01 2.38 -5.80
CA MET A 1 3.43 1.82 -7.04
C MET A 1 3.33 2.90 -8.12
N ARG A 2 3.55 2.54 -9.38
CA ARG A 2 3.40 3.44 -10.54
C ARG A 2 2.43 2.85 -11.56
N MET A 3 1.81 3.72 -12.35
CA MET A 3 1.00 3.28 -13.48
C MET A 3 1.88 2.55 -14.51
N ARG A 4 1.40 1.47 -15.12
CA ARG A 4 2.17 0.80 -16.17
C ARG A 4 2.14 1.65 -17.45
N GLY A 5 3.29 1.81 -18.10
CA GLY A 5 3.42 2.56 -19.36
C GLY A 5 3.50 4.08 -19.19
N VAL A 6 3.31 4.60 -17.97
CA VAL A 6 3.45 6.03 -17.63
C VAL A 6 4.20 6.13 -16.31
N LEU A 7 5.18 7.03 -16.17
CA LEU A 7 5.93 7.17 -14.92
C LEU A 7 5.14 7.80 -13.76
N LYS A 8 3.80 7.92 -13.87
CA LYS A 8 2.93 8.50 -12.83
C LYS A 8 2.94 7.64 -11.57
N LEU A 9 3.11 8.29 -10.42
CA LEU A 9 3.08 7.68 -9.10
C LEU A 9 1.63 7.54 -8.63
N LEU A 10 1.23 6.34 -8.19
CA LEU A 10 -0.15 6.04 -7.77
C LEU A 10 -0.29 5.80 -6.26
N LEU A 11 0.79 5.34 -5.64
CA LEU A 11 0.83 5.03 -4.21
C LEU A 11 2.27 5.11 -3.74
N ASN A 12 2.52 5.88 -2.70
CA ASN A 12 3.83 5.96 -2.05
C ASN A 12 3.69 5.85 -0.54
N THR A 13 3.06 4.77 -0.07
CA THR A 13 2.92 4.56 1.37
C THR A 13 4.16 3.84 1.91
N PRO A 14 4.76 4.32 3.01
CA PRO A 14 5.68 3.51 3.79
C PRO A 14 4.96 2.28 4.36
N VAL A 15 5.72 1.20 4.56
CA VAL A 15 5.26 -0.02 5.22
C VAL A 15 5.68 0.08 6.68
N PHE A 16 4.71 0.22 7.59
CA PHE A 16 4.97 0.26 9.02
C PHE A 16 4.58 -1.08 9.67
N PRO A 17 5.26 -1.47 10.76
CA PRO A 17 4.84 -2.64 11.56
C PRO A 17 3.43 -2.51 12.14
N THR A 18 2.96 -1.28 12.31
CA THR A 18 1.63 -0.97 12.83
C THR A 18 0.54 -0.93 11.75
N THR A 19 0.91 -0.97 10.47
CA THR A 19 -0.07 -0.95 9.37
C THR A 19 -0.81 -2.28 9.34
N ARG A 20 -2.14 -2.21 9.47
CA ARG A 20 -3.00 -3.39 9.32
C ARG A 20 -3.30 -3.65 7.84
N TYR A 21 -2.93 -4.83 7.38
CA TYR A 21 -3.26 -5.35 6.06
C TYR A 21 -4.32 -6.44 6.20
N GLU A 22 -5.50 -6.18 5.67
CA GLU A 22 -6.67 -7.06 5.79
C GLU A 22 -6.92 -7.80 4.48
N MET A 23 -7.10 -9.11 4.54
CA MET A 23 -7.58 -9.87 3.39
C MET A 23 -9.05 -9.53 3.11
N VAL A 24 -9.35 -9.20 1.86
CA VAL A 24 -10.71 -8.97 1.39
C VAL A 24 -11.00 -10.01 0.30
N GLY A 25 -11.78 -11.03 0.66
CA GLY A 25 -11.99 -12.19 -0.21
C GLY A 25 -10.68 -12.92 -0.53
N GLN A 26 -10.62 -13.54 -1.71
CA GLN A 26 -9.51 -14.42 -2.10
C GLN A 26 -8.41 -13.75 -2.93
N LYS A 27 -8.53 -12.45 -3.26
CA LYS A 27 -7.61 -11.79 -4.20
C LYS A 27 -7.37 -10.31 -3.91
N SER A 28 -7.82 -9.79 -2.77
CA SER A 28 -7.67 -8.37 -2.47
C SER A 28 -7.08 -8.15 -1.07
N VAL A 29 -6.32 -7.07 -0.91
CA VAL A 29 -5.82 -6.61 0.38
C VAL A 29 -6.28 -5.17 0.60
N ARG A 30 -6.78 -4.88 1.80
CA ARG A 30 -7.15 -3.52 2.24
C ARG A 30 -6.15 -3.02 3.28
N PHE A 31 -5.77 -1.76 3.19
CA PHE A 31 -4.92 -1.09 4.18
C PHE A 31 -5.14 0.42 4.14
N VAL A 32 -4.67 1.12 5.17
CA VAL A 32 -4.59 2.58 5.20
C VAL A 32 -3.16 2.98 4.85
N GLY A 33 -3.01 3.98 3.98
CA GLY A 33 -1.71 4.47 3.56
C GLY A 33 -1.72 5.96 3.24
N VAL A 34 -0.53 6.49 2.96
CA VAL A 34 -0.37 7.89 2.53
C VAL A 34 -0.86 8.04 1.09
N ASP A 35 -1.73 9.02 0.88
CA ASP A 35 -2.25 9.37 -0.45
C ASP A 35 -1.28 10.26 -1.20
N ALA A 36 -0.69 9.72 -2.26
CA ALA A 36 0.27 10.43 -3.09
C ALA A 36 -0.40 11.46 -4.03
N GLU A 37 -1.68 11.30 -4.37
CA GLU A 37 -2.40 12.24 -5.26
C GLU A 37 -2.97 13.43 -4.49
N ALA A 38 -3.25 13.26 -3.19
CA ALA A 38 -3.70 14.35 -2.33
C ALA A 38 -2.67 15.50 -2.21
N GLN A 39 -1.39 15.24 -2.48
CA GLN A 39 -0.35 16.27 -2.44
C GLN A 39 -0.28 17.14 -3.71
N ASP A 40 -0.87 16.70 -4.83
CA ASP A 40 -0.68 17.36 -6.15
C ASP A 40 -1.68 18.51 -6.39
N GLY A 41 -2.63 18.74 -5.48
CA GLY A 41 -3.70 19.74 -5.62
C GLY A 41 -3.80 20.78 -4.50
N THR A 42 -3.16 20.55 -3.36
CA THR A 42 -3.23 21.44 -2.20
C THR A 42 -1.84 21.83 -1.75
N LYS A 43 -1.55 23.13 -1.71
CA LYS A 43 -0.35 23.73 -1.05
C LYS A 43 -0.38 23.57 0.48
N SER A 44 -0.97 22.49 0.98
CA SER A 44 -1.02 22.14 2.38
C SER A 44 0.04 21.05 2.60
N GLU A 45 0.94 21.25 3.56
CA GLU A 45 1.92 20.25 4.00
C GLU A 45 1.26 19.04 4.72
N GLU A 46 -0.07 18.96 4.72
CA GLU A 46 -0.80 17.89 5.39
C GLU A 46 -0.70 16.56 4.63
N VAL A 47 -0.15 15.57 5.31
CA VAL A 47 -0.15 14.17 4.87
C VAL A 47 -1.58 13.65 4.95
N SER A 48 -2.20 13.40 3.80
CA SER A 48 -3.52 12.77 3.73
C SER A 48 -3.40 11.24 3.83
N PHE A 49 -4.26 10.63 4.63
CA PHE A 49 -4.39 9.18 4.75
C PHE A 49 -5.65 8.69 4.04
N SER A 50 -5.49 7.70 3.18
CA SER A 50 -6.58 7.10 2.40
C SER A 50 -6.64 5.58 2.62
N ALA A 51 -7.84 5.02 2.52
CA ALA A 51 -8.04 3.58 2.53
C ALA A 51 -7.87 3.01 1.12
N PHE A 52 -6.92 2.11 0.94
CA PHE A 52 -6.62 1.48 -0.34
C PHE A 52 -7.12 0.04 -0.37
N ARG A 53 -7.58 -0.39 -1.55
CA ARG A 53 -7.84 -1.80 -1.86
C ARG A 53 -7.00 -2.21 -3.05
N LEU A 54 -6.01 -3.08 -2.81
CA LEU A 54 -5.19 -3.68 -3.85
C LEU A 54 -5.84 -4.98 -4.33
N ASN A 55 -6.07 -5.10 -5.64
CA ASN A 55 -6.54 -6.34 -6.25
C ASN A 55 -5.38 -7.07 -6.93
N LEU A 56 -5.25 -8.36 -6.66
CA LEU A 56 -4.17 -9.22 -7.12
C LEU A 56 -4.73 -10.28 -8.08
N HIS A 57 -3.86 -10.87 -8.90
CA HIS A 57 -4.29 -11.82 -9.94
C HIS A 57 -4.81 -13.15 -9.37
N SER A 58 -4.31 -13.57 -8.21
CA SER A 58 -4.66 -14.84 -7.56
C SER A 58 -4.55 -14.76 -6.03
N SER A 59 -5.11 -15.76 -5.36
CA SER A 59 -4.97 -15.96 -3.91
C SER A 59 -3.54 -16.28 -3.50
N ASP A 60 -2.81 -17.03 -4.32
CA ASP A 60 -1.39 -17.28 -4.12
C ASP A 60 -0.57 -15.98 -4.10
N GLN A 61 -0.86 -15.04 -5.01
CA GLN A 61 -0.22 -13.73 -5.01
C GLN A 61 -0.62 -12.87 -3.80
N GLN A 62 -1.85 -13.00 -3.30
CA GLN A 62 -2.29 -12.39 -2.05
C GLN A 62 -1.47 -12.90 -0.85
N GLY A 63 -1.29 -14.21 -0.74
CA GLY A 63 -0.47 -14.81 0.32
C GLY A 63 0.99 -14.36 0.25
N LYS A 64 1.60 -14.39 -0.94
CA LYS A 64 2.98 -13.94 -1.17
C LYS A 64 3.17 -12.47 -0.83
N PHE A 65 2.25 -11.62 -1.24
CA PHE A 65 2.29 -10.19 -0.95
C PHE A 65 2.27 -9.91 0.57
N LEU A 66 1.37 -10.58 1.30
CA LEU A 66 1.26 -10.41 2.75
C LEU A 66 2.50 -10.94 3.50
N ALA A 67 3.08 -12.05 3.03
CA ALA A 67 4.32 -12.58 3.60
C ALA A 67 5.47 -11.58 3.48
N VAL A 68 5.66 -11.00 2.28
CA VAL A 68 6.70 -9.97 2.06
C VAL A 68 6.48 -8.73 2.92
N LEU A 69 5.24 -8.28 3.07
CA LEU A 69 4.94 -7.11 3.93
C LEU A 69 5.25 -7.37 5.41
N ARG A 70 4.93 -8.57 5.90
CA ARG A 70 5.25 -8.96 7.28
C ARG A 70 6.77 -8.99 7.49
N ASP A 71 7.50 -9.62 6.58
CA ASP A 71 8.96 -9.73 6.69
C ASP A 71 9.63 -8.34 6.61
N ALA A 72 9.12 -7.45 5.74
CA ALA A 72 9.59 -6.07 5.64
C ALA A 72 9.28 -5.23 6.90
N ALA A 73 8.13 -5.48 7.54
CA ALA A 73 7.78 -4.83 8.80
C ALA A 73 8.66 -5.32 9.98
N ASP A 74 8.97 -6.61 10.04
CA ASP A 74 9.81 -7.17 11.11
C ASP A 74 11.29 -6.82 10.96
N GLY A 75 11.78 -6.68 9.73
CA GLY A 75 13.17 -6.28 9.44
C GLY A 75 13.50 -4.81 9.71
N ALA A 76 12.53 -3.98 10.12
CA ALA A 76 12.74 -2.57 10.47
C ALA A 76 13.20 -2.35 11.93
N LYS A 77 13.66 -3.40 12.62
CA LYS A 77 14.05 -3.39 14.04
C LYS A 77 15.56 -3.20 14.31
N ASP A 78 16.36 -2.93 13.29
CA ASP A 78 17.82 -2.73 13.40
C ASP A 78 18.22 -1.25 13.49
#